data_AF-A0A1H2KK80-F1
#
_entry.id   AF-A0A1H2KK80-F1
#
_cell.length_a   1.000
_cell.length_b   1.000
_cell.length_c   1.000
_cell.angle_alpha   90.00
_cell.angle_beta   90.00
_cell.angle_gamma   90.00
#
_symmetry.space_group_name_H-M   'P 1'
#
loop_
_entity.id
_entity.type
_entity.pdbx_description
1 polymer ?
#
loop_
_entity_poly.entity_id
_entity_poly.type
_entity_poly.pdbx_seq_one_letter_code
_entity_poly.pdbx_strand_id
1 'polypeptide(L)' 'MTTRLLGAGALDLTSCPECGAAAEVQWRLVMESSDGPVEHVRVLCVHRHWFLLPAVTTGALARSSGAER' A
#
# COMPACT_ATOMS: atom_id res chain seq x y z
N MET A 1 -1.19 -13.97 30.50
CA MET A 1 0.10 -13.46 29.97
C MET A 1 -0.21 -12.65 28.73
N THR A 2 -0.18 -11.32 28.90
CA THR A 2 -0.44 -10.20 27.98
C THR A 2 -1.20 -10.48 26.67
N THR A 3 -2.48 -10.06 26.65
CA THR A 3 -3.23 -9.82 25.41
C THR A 3 -2.54 -8.67 24.68
N ARG A 4 -1.80 -9.01 23.62
CA ARG A 4 -1.18 -8.03 22.71
C ARG A 4 -2.33 -7.27 22.04
N LEU A 5 -2.47 -5.98 22.34
CA LEU A 5 -3.33 -5.06 21.59
C LEU A 5 -2.84 -5.07 20.14
N LEU A 6 -3.49 -5.88 19.30
CA LEU A 6 -3.27 -5.94 17.87
C LEU A 6 -3.71 -4.58 17.33
N GLY A 7 -2.73 -3.72 17.06
CA GLY A 7 -2.95 -2.38 16.55
C GLY A 7 -3.94 -2.42 15.40
N ALA A 8 -4.96 -1.57 15.48
CA ALA A 8 -5.93 -1.35 14.43
C ALA A 8 -5.21 -1.23 13.07
N GLY A 9 -5.70 -1.98 12.09
CA GLY A 9 -5.02 -2.28 10.83
C GLY A 9 -4.34 -1.07 10.22
N ALA A 10 -3.01 -1.10 10.18
CA ALA A 10 -2.23 -0.05 9.54
C ALA A 10 -2.59 0.00 8.05
N LEU A 11 -3.32 1.03 7.65
CA LEU A 11 -3.55 1.33 6.24
C LEU A 11 -2.22 1.65 5.59
N ASP A 12 -1.94 0.96 4.49
CA ASP A 12 -0.72 1.12 3.72
C ASP A 12 -0.97 2.15 2.62
N LEU A 13 -0.30 3.29 2.73
CA LEU A 13 -0.50 4.45 1.87
C LEU A 13 0.73 4.73 1.01
N THR A 14 0.47 5.15 -0.22
CA THR A 14 1.46 5.56 -1.22
C THR A 14 0.94 6.77 -1.98
N SER A 15 1.77 7.39 -2.82
CA SER A 15 1.33 8.43 -3.76
C SER A 15 0.80 7.84 -5.05
N CYS A 16 -0.27 8.44 -5.59
CA CYS A 16 -0.72 8.20 -6.96
C CYS A 16 0.31 8.73 -7.97
N PRO A 17 0.80 7.92 -8.92
CA PRO A 17 1.77 8.38 -9.91
C PRO A 17 1.19 9.41 -10.90
N GLU A 18 -0.12 9.42 -11.12
CA GLU A 18 -0.78 10.33 -12.06
C GLU A 18 -1.02 11.73 -11.46
N CYS A 19 -1.52 11.80 -10.22
CA CYS A 19 -2.00 13.04 -9.62
C CYS A 19 -1.33 13.41 -8.29
N GLY A 20 -0.42 12.58 -7.78
CA GLY A 20 0.30 12.81 -6.52
C GLY A 20 -0.54 12.65 -5.24
N ALA A 21 -1.86 12.46 -5.35
CA ALA A 21 -2.74 12.31 -4.19
C ALA A 21 -2.49 11.00 -3.42
N ALA A 22 -2.93 10.95 -2.17
CA ALA A 22 -2.85 9.74 -1.35
C ALA A 22 -3.60 8.57 -2.02
N ALA A 23 -2.93 7.43 -2.04
CA ALA A 23 -3.44 6.18 -2.58
C ALA A 23 -3.25 5.03 -1.60
N GLU A 24 -4.31 4.25 -1.44
CA GLU A 24 -4.33 3.09 -0.56
C GLU A 24 -3.87 1.85 -1.33
N VAL A 25 -2.96 1.07 -0.73
CA VAL A 25 -2.60 -0.25 -1.19
C VAL A 25 -3.70 -1.23 -0.77
N GLN A 26 -4.53 -1.62 -1.73
CA GLN A 26 -5.68 -2.49 -1.52
C GLN A 26 -5.29 -3.95 -1.32
N TRP A 27 -4.34 -4.43 -2.10
CA TRP A 27 -3.82 -5.80 -2.01
C TRP A 27 -2.47 -5.93 -2.70
N ARG A 28 -1.77 -7.00 -2.38
CA ARG A 28 -0.47 -7.34 -2.94
C ARG A 28 -0.48 -8.77 -3.46
N LEU A 29 0.20 -9.01 -4.56
CA LEU A 29 0.37 -10.35 -5.12
C LEU A 29 1.77 -10.51 -5.70
N VAL A 30 2.26 -11.74 -5.70
CA VAL A 30 3.54 -12.07 -6.35
C VAL A 30 3.21 -12.64 -7.72
N MET A 31 3.77 -12.04 -8.78
CA MET A 31 3.73 -12.60 -10.12
C MET A 31 5.09 -13.21 -10.44
N GLU A 32 5.04 -14.39 -11.04
CA GLU A 32 6.23 -14.96 -11.67
C GLU A 32 6.57 -14.12 -12.91
N SER A 33 7.78 -13.57 -12.93
CA SER A 33 8.35 -12.88 -14.07
C SER A 33 9.59 -13.63 -14.57
N SER A 34 10.01 -13.34 -15.79
CA SER A 34 11.20 -13.96 -16.38
C SER A 34 12.49 -13.68 -15.60
N ASP A 35 12.51 -12.62 -14.80
CA ASP A 35 13.65 -12.23 -13.93
C ASP A 35 13.48 -12.71 -12.47
N GLY A 36 12.47 -13.54 -12.20
CA GLY A 36 12.11 -14.02 -10.88
C GLY A 36 10.79 -13.46 -10.35
N PRO A 37 10.39 -13.81 -9.11
CA PRO A 37 9.13 -13.38 -8.53
C PRO A 37 9.14 -11.88 -8.23
N VAL A 38 8.12 -11.15 -8.71
CA VAL A 38 7.96 -9.71 -8.49
C VAL A 38 6.68 -9.44 -7.71
N GLU A 39 6.82 -8.81 -6.54
CA GLU A 39 5.69 -8.32 -5.76
C GLU A 39 5.06 -7.11 -6.45
N HIS A 40 3.77 -7.22 -6.75
CA HIS A 40 2.94 -6.17 -7.30
C HIS A 40 1.87 -5.76 -6.29
N VAL A 41 1.56 -4.48 -6.28
CA VAL A 41 0.58 -3.89 -5.38
C VAL A 41 -0.48 -3.16 -6.19
N ARG A 42 -1.76 -3.40 -5.86
CA ARG A 42 -2.86 -2.61 -6.39
C ARG A 42 -3.09 -1.42 -5.50
N VAL A 43 -3.05 -0.25 -6.12
CA VAL A 43 -3.25 1.03 -5.44
C VAL A 43 -4.50 1.72 -5.97
N LEU A 44 -5.24 2.38 -5.08
CA LEU A 44 -6.40 3.19 -5.43
C LEU A 44 -6.29 4.55 -4.75
N CYS A 45 -6.22 5.62 -5.53
CA CYS A 45 -6.17 6.97 -4.98
C CYS A 45 -7.55 7.55 -4.63
N VAL A 46 -7.58 8.62 -3.85
CA VAL A 46 -8.81 9.36 -3.51
C VAL A 46 -9.56 9.90 -4.75
N HIS A 47 -8.85 10.13 -5.85
CA HIS A 47 -9.42 10.50 -7.16
C HIS A 47 -9.85 9.28 -7.99
N ARG A 48 -9.78 8.08 -7.42
CA ARG A 48 -10.18 6.79 -8.02
C ARG A 48 -9.35 6.34 -9.22
N HIS A 49 -8.15 6.89 -9.43
CA HIS A 49 -7.18 6.27 -10.33
C HIS A 49 -6.66 4.97 -9.71
N TRP A 50 -6.64 3.92 -10.51
CA TRP A 50 -6.20 2.60 -10.08
C TRP A 50 -4.98 2.18 -10.88
N PHE A 51 -3.98 1.62 -10.19
CA PHE A 51 -2.77 1.12 -10.82
C PHE A 51 -2.36 -0.21 -10.18
N LEU A 52 -1.69 -1.05 -10.97
CA LEU A 52 -0.98 -2.22 -10.51
C LEU A 52 0.50 -1.98 -10.79
N LEU A 53 1.30 -1.78 -9.74
CA LEU A 53 2.70 -1.39 -9.85
C LEU A 53 3.58 -2.37 -9.07
N PRO A 54 4.85 -2.58 -9.47
CA PRO A 54 5.81 -3.27 -8.63
C PRO A 54 5.96 -2.57 -7.28
N ALA A 55 6.05 -3.32 -6.19
CA ALA A 55 6.18 -2.78 -4.83
C ALA A 55 7.41 -1.88 -4.66
N VAL A 56 8.48 -2.10 -5.43
CA VAL A 56 9.69 -1.27 -5.46
C VAL A 56 9.42 0.16 -5.98
N THR A 57 8.38 0.34 -6.79
CA THR A 57 8.06 1.62 -7.44
C THR A 57 7.12 2.48 -6.59
N THR A 58 6.37 1.88 -5.65
CA THR A 58 5.51 2.63 -4.74
C THR A 58 6.33 3.30 -3.64
N GLY A 59 6.61 4.59 -3.81
CA GLY A 59 7.20 5.44 -2.77
C GLY A 59 6.25 5.53 -1.57
N ALA A 60 6.47 4.69 -0.57
CA ALA A 60 5.65 4.62 0.63
C ALA A 60 5.60 5.98 1.35
N LEU A 61 4.46 6.65 1.26
CA LEU A 61 4.17 7.82 2.09
C LEU A 61 3.70 7.29 3.44
N ALA A 62 4.63 7.27 4.40
CA ALA A 62 4.47 7.06 5.84
C ALA A 62 3.11 6.53 6.35
N ARG A 63 3.17 5.35 7.00
CA ARG A 63 2.09 4.70 7.75
C ARG A 63 1.32 5.72 8.61
N SER A 64 0.07 6.02 8.25
CA SER A 64 -0.82 6.80 9.09
C SER A 64 -1.39 5.89 10.18
N SER A 65 -0.71 5.78 11.31
CA SER A 65 -1.34 5.26 12.52
C SER A 65 -2.35 6.31 12.99
N GLY A 66 -3.64 6.05 12.77
CA GLY A 66 -4.72 6.81 13.38
C GLY A 66 -4.62 6.69 14.90
N ALA A 67 -3.92 7.63 15.53
CA ALA A 67 -3.96 7.86 16.97
C ALA A 67 -5.10 8.84 17.24
N GLU A 68 -6.29 8.32 17.51
CA GLU A 68 -7.41 9.11 18.01
C GLU A 68 -7.76 8.74 19.47
N ARG A 69 -7.31 9.66 20.35
CA ARG A 69 -7.69 9.97 21.75
C ARG A 69 -7.41 8.98 22.88
#